data_AF-A0A536XSK9-F1
#
_entry.id   AF-A0A536XSK9-F1
#
_cell.length_a   1.000
_cell.length_b   1.000
_cell.length_c   1.000
_cell.angle_alpha   90.00
_cell.angle_beta   90.00
_cell.angle_gamma   90.00
#
_symmetry.space_group_name_H-M   'P 1'
#
loop_
_entity.id
_entity.type
_entity.pdbx_description
1 polymer ?
#
loop_
_entity_poly.entity_id
_entity_poly.type
_entity_poly.pdbx_seq_one_letter_code
_entity_poly.pdbx_strand_id
1 'polypeptide(L)'
;MAGRSPLVGIVMGSAGDWEVMREAAKQLTDFSVAYEAKVLSAHRSPDALTEWVEQLSAKGASCFIAGAGGAAHLAGVIAAKTTLPVLGVPMPSKYLHGLDSLLSIVQMPKGIPVATFAIGEAGAANAGLFAVAMLAQGDAKLARLLAQFRASQAEAVKNVKLPG
;
A
#
# COMPACT_ATOMS: atom_id res chain seq x y z
N MET A 1 -17.07 4.11 -19.20
CA MET A 1 -17.20 5.09 -18.11
C MET A 1 -15.91 5.90 -18.10
N ALA A 2 -15.95 7.23 -18.21
CA ALA A 2 -14.75 8.05 -18.09
C ALA A 2 -14.15 7.77 -16.69
N GLY A 3 -13.09 6.96 -16.67
CA GLY A 3 -12.56 6.39 -15.44
C GLY A 3 -12.00 7.50 -14.57
N ARG A 4 -12.41 7.55 -13.30
CA ARG A 4 -11.83 8.46 -12.32
C ARG A 4 -10.31 8.30 -12.34
N SER A 5 -9.57 9.41 -12.35
CA SER A 5 -8.12 9.37 -12.22
C SER A 5 -7.73 8.59 -10.95
N PRO A 6 -6.76 7.66 -11.04
CA PRO A 6 -6.34 6.87 -9.89
C PRO A 6 -5.78 7.78 -8.78
N LEU A 7 -6.31 7.65 -7.57
CA LEU A 7 -5.86 8.37 -6.38
C LEU A 7 -4.73 7.64 -5.66
N VAL A 8 -4.58 6.33 -5.88
CA VAL A 8 -3.56 5.51 -5.23
C VAL A 8 -2.81 4.71 -6.28
N GLY A 9 -1.47 4.75 -6.25
CA GLY A 9 -0.63 3.85 -7.01
C GLY A 9 -0.23 2.63 -6.19
N ILE A 10 -0.56 1.42 -6.64
CA ILE A 10 -0.06 0.17 -6.06
C ILE A 10 1.06 -0.36 -6.95
N VAL A 11 2.23 -0.61 -6.39
CA VAL A 11 3.38 -1.11 -7.14
C VAL A 11 4.10 -2.22 -6.40
N MET A 12 4.57 -3.19 -7.16
CA MET A 12 5.28 -4.35 -6.63
C MET A 12 6.41 -4.80 -7.55
N GLY A 13 7.43 -5.44 -6.97
CA GLY A 13 8.66 -5.80 -7.68
C GLY A 13 8.55 -6.99 -8.63
N SER A 14 7.55 -7.87 -8.42
CA SER A 14 7.31 -9.07 -9.22
C SER A 14 5.81 -9.40 -9.31
N ALA A 15 5.41 -10.18 -10.31
CA ALA A 15 4.02 -10.63 -10.41
C ALA A 15 3.61 -11.57 -9.26
N GLY A 16 4.56 -12.27 -8.64
CA GLY A 16 4.29 -13.13 -7.48
C GLY A 16 3.87 -12.35 -6.23
N ASP A 17 4.36 -11.12 -6.08
CA ASP A 17 3.98 -10.24 -4.96
C ASP A 17 2.49 -9.83 -5.01
N TRP A 18 1.82 -10.01 -6.15
CA TRP A 18 0.40 -9.69 -6.30
C TRP A 18 -0.51 -10.50 -5.37
N GLU A 19 -0.14 -11.73 -5.03
CA GLU A 19 -0.91 -12.55 -4.09
C GLU A 19 -1.12 -11.85 -2.74
N VAL A 20 -0.11 -11.12 -2.27
CA VAL A 20 -0.15 -10.30 -1.06
C VAL A 20 -0.74 -8.92 -1.37
N MET A 21 -0.25 -8.26 -2.41
CA MET A 21 -0.59 -6.85 -2.69
C MET A 21 -2.03 -6.64 -3.16
N ARG A 22 -2.71 -7.68 -3.65
CA ARG A 22 -4.15 -7.63 -3.96
C ARG A 22 -5.00 -7.31 -2.73
N GLU A 23 -4.51 -7.58 -1.51
CA GLU A 23 -5.24 -7.21 -0.30
C GLU A 23 -5.35 -5.69 -0.16
N ALA A 24 -4.32 -4.92 -0.55
CA ALA A 24 -4.40 -3.47 -0.61
C ALA A 24 -5.46 -3.01 -1.64
N ALA A 25 -5.43 -3.61 -2.84
CA ALA A 25 -6.37 -3.32 -3.92
C ALA A 25 -7.82 -3.63 -3.53
N LYS A 26 -8.04 -4.73 -2.80
CA LYS A 26 -9.34 -5.11 -2.24
C LYS A 26 -9.87 -4.04 -1.30
N GLN A 27 -9.06 -3.57 -0.34
CA GLN A 27 -9.50 -2.49 0.55
C GLN A 27 -9.89 -1.24 -0.25
N LEU A 28 -9.05 -0.80 -1.20
CA LEU A 28 -9.39 0.37 -2.00
C LEU A 28 -10.68 0.18 -2.81
N THR A 29 -10.91 -1.01 -3.35
CA THR A 29 -12.13 -1.38 -4.09
C THR A 29 -13.37 -1.32 -3.20
N ASP A 30 -13.31 -1.91 -2.00
CA ASP A 30 -14.42 -1.94 -1.03
C ASP A 30 -14.85 -0.51 -0.63
N PHE A 31 -13.90 0.43 -0.61
CA PHE A 31 -14.13 1.85 -0.35
C PHE A 31 -14.36 2.70 -1.60
N SER A 32 -14.45 2.10 -2.78
CA SER A 32 -14.62 2.80 -4.07
C SER A 32 -13.55 3.87 -4.35
N VAL A 33 -12.32 3.65 -3.87
CA VAL A 33 -11.15 4.48 -4.15
C VAL A 33 -10.50 4.00 -5.44
N ALA A 34 -10.36 4.90 -6.42
CA ALA A 34 -9.72 4.58 -7.69
C ALA A 34 -8.21 4.38 -7.48
N TYR A 35 -7.66 3.30 -8.05
CA TYR A 35 -6.24 2.98 -7.98
C TYR A 35 -5.71 2.45 -9.30
N GLU A 36 -4.39 2.50 -9.47
CA GLU A 36 -3.66 1.86 -10.56
C GLU A 36 -2.65 0.88 -9.97
N ALA A 37 -2.58 -0.35 -10.48
CA ALA A 37 -1.64 -1.37 -10.02
C ALA A 37 -0.63 -1.73 -11.12
N LYS A 38 0.67 -1.76 -10.78
CA LYS A 38 1.75 -2.15 -11.72
C LYS A 38 2.81 -3.05 -11.10
N VAL A 39 3.44 -3.86 -11.95
CA VAL A 39 4.68 -4.58 -11.63
C VAL A 39 5.86 -3.77 -12.17
N LEU A 40 6.64 -3.15 -11.29
CA LEU A 40 7.83 -2.36 -11.62
C LEU A 40 8.92 -2.64 -10.59
N SER A 41 10.14 -2.88 -11.06
CA SER A 41 11.26 -3.24 -10.20
C SER A 41 12.20 -2.07 -10.00
N ALA A 42 12.49 -1.74 -8.74
CA ALA A 42 13.53 -0.75 -8.40
C ALA A 42 14.94 -1.15 -8.88
N HIS A 43 15.20 -2.45 -9.04
CA HIS A 43 16.52 -2.95 -9.44
C HIS A 43 16.62 -3.24 -10.93
N ARG A 44 15.52 -3.70 -11.56
CA ARG A 44 15.52 -4.14 -12.98
C ARG A 44 14.93 -3.13 -13.95
N SER A 45 14.07 -2.22 -13.48
CA SER A 45 13.42 -1.21 -14.31
C SER A 45 13.29 0.14 -13.57
N PRO A 46 14.40 0.72 -13.07
CA PRO A 46 14.37 1.92 -12.24
C PRO A 46 13.84 3.17 -12.97
N ASP A 47 14.14 3.31 -14.27
CA ASP A 47 13.69 4.47 -15.05
C ASP A 47 12.17 4.41 -15.28
N ALA A 48 11.65 3.23 -15.64
CA ALA A 48 10.21 3.01 -15.79
C ALA A 48 9.44 3.20 -14.48
N LEU A 49 10.05 2.85 -13.34
CA LEU A 49 9.49 3.15 -12.02
C LEU A 49 9.40 4.65 -11.78
N THR A 50 10.49 5.38 -12.06
CA THR A 50 10.55 6.83 -11.86
C THR A 50 9.53 7.54 -12.75
N GLU A 51 9.49 7.21 -14.04
CA GLU A 51 8.54 7.76 -15.00
C GLU A 51 7.08 7.52 -14.55
N TRP A 52 6.77 6.31 -14.10
CA TRP A 52 5.42 5.99 -13.63
C TRP A 52 5.02 6.81 -12.39
N VAL A 53 5.93 6.97 -11.42
CA VAL A 53 5.70 7.78 -10.21
C VAL A 53 5.44 9.23 -10.57
N GLU A 54 6.24 9.81 -11.46
CA GLU A 54 6.09 11.20 -11.92
C GLU A 54 4.76 11.40 -12.65
N GLN A 55 4.43 10.51 -13.59
CA GLN A 55 3.17 10.59 -14.35
C GLN A 55 1.94 10.44 -13.46
N LEU A 56 1.97 9.49 -12.51
CA LEU A 56 0.83 9.27 -11.62
C LEU A 56 0.66 10.41 -10.63
N SER A 57 1.77 10.97 -10.12
CA SER A 57 1.75 12.18 -9.28
C SER A 57 1.14 13.37 -10.04
N ALA A 58 1.55 13.59 -11.29
CA ALA A 58 1.01 14.65 -12.14
C ALA A 58 -0.50 14.49 -12.46
N LYS A 59 -1.01 13.25 -12.43
CA LYS A 59 -2.44 12.94 -12.60
C LYS A 59 -3.28 13.11 -11.33
N GLY A 60 -2.67 13.54 -10.22
CA GLY A 60 -3.36 13.83 -8.97
C GLY A 60 -3.47 12.66 -8.00
N ALA A 61 -2.56 11.68 -8.07
CA ALA A 61 -2.47 10.67 -7.03
C ALA A 61 -2.18 11.30 -5.66
N SER A 62 -2.69 10.65 -4.61
CA SER A 62 -2.58 11.08 -3.22
C SER A 62 -1.53 10.29 -2.44
N CYS A 63 -1.23 9.04 -2.82
CA CYS A 63 -0.17 8.23 -2.22
C CYS A 63 0.23 7.04 -3.09
N PHE A 64 1.33 6.38 -2.71
CA PHE A 64 1.78 5.11 -3.28
C PHE A 64 1.81 4.01 -2.23
N ILE A 65 1.43 2.79 -2.61
CA ILE A 65 1.58 1.56 -1.83
C ILE A 65 2.60 0.67 -2.54
N ALA A 66 3.71 0.36 -1.89
CA ALA A 66 4.86 -0.32 -2.49
C ALA A 66 5.18 -1.63 -1.77
N GLY A 67 5.08 -2.76 -2.48
CA GLY A 67 5.39 -4.10 -1.99
C GLY A 67 6.73 -4.63 -2.52
N ALA A 68 7.62 -5.05 -1.63
CA ALA A 68 8.90 -5.67 -2.02
C ALA A 68 9.46 -6.60 -0.94
N GLY A 69 10.23 -7.61 -1.37
CA GLY A 69 10.87 -8.60 -0.50
C GLY A 69 12.40 -8.62 -0.60
N GLY A 70 13.07 -9.18 0.42
CA GLY A 70 14.52 -9.25 0.53
C GLY A 70 15.15 -7.87 0.76
N ALA A 71 16.10 -7.48 -0.09
CA ALA A 71 16.62 -6.11 -0.16
C ALA A 71 15.58 -5.17 -0.80
N ALA A 72 14.55 -4.86 -0.02
CA ALA A 72 13.28 -4.28 -0.48
C ALA A 72 13.33 -2.75 -0.70
N HIS A 73 14.04 -2.31 -1.75
CA HIS A 73 14.29 -0.87 -2.00
C HIS A 73 13.14 -0.09 -2.66
N LEU A 74 12.07 -0.77 -3.11
CA LEU A 74 11.03 -0.17 -3.94
C LEU A 74 10.39 1.07 -3.28
N ALA A 75 9.94 0.94 -2.03
CA ALA A 75 9.28 2.04 -1.32
C ALA A 75 10.22 3.24 -1.10
N GLY A 76 11.47 2.99 -0.68
CA GLY A 76 12.45 4.06 -0.46
C GLY A 76 12.82 4.80 -1.75
N VAL A 77 12.96 4.09 -2.88
CA VAL A 77 13.21 4.70 -4.19
C VAL A 77 12.05 5.58 -4.62
N ILE A 78 10.80 5.13 -4.45
CA ILE A 78 9.62 5.94 -4.76
C ILE A 78 9.60 7.20 -3.88
N ALA A 79 9.81 7.06 -2.57
CA ALA A 79 9.82 8.18 -1.62
C ALA A 79 10.90 9.23 -1.94
N ALA A 80 12.02 8.81 -2.55
CA ALA A 80 13.05 9.73 -3.01
C ALA A 80 12.67 10.51 -4.29
N LYS A 81 11.61 10.12 -4.99
CA LYS A 81 11.16 10.68 -6.28
C LYS A 81 9.86 11.47 -6.20
N THR A 82 9.13 11.41 -5.09
CA THR A 82 7.88 12.14 -4.90
C THR A 82 7.77 12.72 -3.50
N THR A 83 7.02 13.80 -3.35
CA THR A 83 6.61 14.34 -2.06
C THR A 83 5.31 13.72 -1.56
N LEU A 84 4.65 12.90 -2.38
CA LEU A 84 3.45 12.16 -1.97
C LEU A 84 3.82 11.07 -0.94
N PRO A 85 2.95 10.80 0.04
CA PRO A 85 3.18 9.73 1.00
C PRO A 85 3.40 8.36 0.33
N VAL A 86 4.37 7.61 0.85
CA VAL A 86 4.68 6.25 0.41
C VAL A 86 4.45 5.27 1.56
N LEU A 87 3.67 4.24 1.26
CA LEU A 87 3.20 3.21 2.17
C LEU A 87 3.91 1.89 1.83
N GLY A 88 4.87 1.48 2.65
CA GLY A 88 5.72 0.32 2.40
C GLY A 88 5.15 -0.97 3.00
N VAL A 89 5.04 -2.02 2.18
CA VAL A 89 4.58 -3.35 2.59
C VAL A 89 5.74 -4.35 2.45
N PRO A 90 6.34 -4.82 3.55
CA PRO A 90 7.37 -5.85 3.50
C PRO A 90 6.79 -7.20 3.06
N MET A 91 7.36 -7.81 2.01
CA MET A 91 6.97 -9.16 1.59
C MET A 91 7.68 -10.22 2.44
N PRO A 92 7.05 -11.38 2.71
CA PRO A 92 7.74 -12.50 3.34
C PRO A 92 8.87 -13.02 2.43
N SER A 93 10.06 -13.18 2.99
CA SER A 93 11.20 -13.81 2.31
C SER A 93 11.36 -15.26 2.75
N LYS A 94 11.93 -16.10 1.86
CA LYS A 94 12.01 -17.55 2.07
C LYS A 94 12.73 -17.97 3.36
N TYR A 95 13.82 -17.28 3.71
CA TYR A 95 14.71 -17.70 4.80
C TYR A 95 14.67 -16.79 6.03
N LEU A 96 14.37 -15.49 5.83
CA LEU A 96 14.32 -14.50 6.92
C LEU A 96 12.89 -14.08 7.25
N HIS A 97 11.89 -14.75 6.66
CA HIS A 97 10.47 -14.55 6.94
C HIS A 97 10.02 -13.09 6.86
N GLY A 98 10.68 -12.30 5.99
CA GLY A 98 10.39 -10.89 5.77
C GLY A 98 11.08 -9.91 6.74
N LEU A 99 11.93 -10.37 7.68
CA LEU A 99 12.70 -9.48 8.54
C LEU A 99 13.67 -8.61 7.73
N ASP A 100 14.33 -9.20 6.74
CA ASP A 100 15.14 -8.48 5.75
C ASP A 100 14.35 -7.40 5.02
N SER A 101 13.15 -7.75 4.59
CA SER A 101 12.24 -6.88 3.86
C SER A 101 11.76 -5.72 4.75
N LEU A 102 11.41 -6.04 6.00
CA LEU A 102 10.97 -5.06 6.99
C LEU A 102 12.07 -4.04 7.27
N LEU A 103 13.26 -4.51 7.61
CA LEU A 103 14.39 -3.62 7.93
C LEU A 103 14.82 -2.79 6.72
N SER A 104 14.75 -3.35 5.50
CA SER A 104 15.05 -2.62 4.26
C SER A 104 14.07 -1.49 3.96
N ILE A 105 12.83 -1.57 4.46
CA ILE A 105 11.78 -0.57 4.22
C ILE A 105 11.68 0.43 5.37
N VAL A 106 11.68 -0.02 6.63
CA VAL A 106 11.36 0.83 7.79
C VAL A 106 12.52 1.71 8.25
N GLN A 107 13.76 1.29 8.03
CA GLN A 107 14.96 1.98 8.55
C GLN A 107 15.42 3.15 7.67
N MET A 108 14.47 3.88 7.06
CA MET A 108 14.80 5.06 6.26
C MET A 108 15.52 6.10 7.12
N PRO A 109 16.70 6.61 6.70
CA PRO A 109 17.36 7.71 7.39
C PRO A 109 16.50 8.98 7.43
N LYS A 110 16.85 9.91 8.32
CA LYS A 110 16.20 11.22 8.43
C LYS A 110 16.14 11.91 7.06
N GLY A 111 14.93 12.29 6.63
CA GLY A 111 14.70 13.15 5.48
C GLY A 111 13.69 12.58 4.47
N ILE A 112 13.72 11.27 4.22
CA ILE A 112 12.88 10.61 3.20
C ILE A 112 12.05 9.51 3.88
N PRO A 113 10.83 9.82 4.35
CA PRO A 113 10.04 8.88 5.14
C PRO A 113 9.33 7.82 4.28
N VAL A 114 9.13 6.63 4.86
CA VAL A 114 8.20 5.61 4.38
C VAL A 114 7.35 5.16 5.57
N ALA A 115 6.03 5.14 5.40
CA ALA A 115 5.14 4.57 6.40
C ALA A 115 5.09 3.05 6.19
N THR A 116 5.67 2.28 7.11
CA THR A 116 5.84 0.83 6.95
C THR A 116 4.79 0.06 7.74
N PHE A 117 4.23 -0.98 7.13
CA PHE A 117 3.20 -1.84 7.71
C PHE A 117 3.77 -3.22 8.08
N ALA A 118 2.91 -4.10 8.62
CA ALA A 118 3.27 -5.48 8.95
C ALA A 118 3.80 -6.25 7.71
N ILE A 119 4.54 -7.33 7.95
CA ILE A 119 4.98 -8.23 6.87
C ILE A 119 3.75 -8.95 6.27
N GLY A 120 3.67 -9.02 4.94
CA GLY A 120 2.70 -9.84 4.21
C GLY A 120 1.29 -9.24 4.10
N GLU A 121 0.28 -10.12 4.01
CA GLU A 121 -1.12 -9.78 3.69
C GLU A 121 -1.73 -8.76 4.65
N ALA A 122 -1.49 -8.91 5.96
CA ALA A 122 -1.96 -7.96 6.96
C ALA A 122 -1.39 -6.55 6.71
N GLY A 123 -0.13 -6.46 6.27
CA GLY A 123 0.49 -5.20 5.89
C GLY A 123 -0.13 -4.58 4.65
N ALA A 124 -0.38 -5.38 3.62
CA ALA A 124 -1.03 -4.93 2.39
C ALA A 124 -2.44 -4.39 2.65
N ALA A 125 -3.26 -5.16 3.39
CA ALA A 125 -4.59 -4.72 3.80
C ALA A 125 -4.52 -3.41 4.60
N ASN A 126 -3.64 -3.33 5.61
CA ASN A 126 -3.52 -2.14 6.43
C ASN A 126 -2.97 -0.93 5.67
N ALA A 127 -2.10 -1.11 4.69
CA ALA A 127 -1.65 -0.02 3.81
C ALA A 127 -2.81 0.53 2.97
N GLY A 128 -3.67 -0.35 2.44
CA GLY A 128 -4.90 0.06 1.76
C GLY A 128 -5.86 0.84 2.68
N LEU A 129 -6.11 0.33 3.90
CA LEU A 129 -6.93 1.01 4.90
C LEU A 129 -6.33 2.35 5.36
N PHE A 130 -5.00 2.44 5.45
CA PHE A 130 -4.33 3.69 5.81
C PHE A 130 -4.46 4.73 4.69
N ALA A 131 -4.33 4.32 3.42
CA ALA A 131 -4.61 5.20 2.28
C ALA A 131 -6.07 5.72 2.31
N VAL A 132 -7.05 4.85 2.60
CA VAL A 132 -8.45 5.25 2.81
C VAL A 132 -8.57 6.26 3.95
N ALA A 133 -7.90 6.02 5.09
CA ALA A 133 -7.95 6.92 6.23
C ALA A 133 -7.33 8.30 5.95
N MET A 134 -6.28 8.36 5.14
CA MET A 134 -5.70 9.62 4.67
C MET A 134 -6.68 10.39 3.79
N LEU A 135 -7.26 9.73 2.78
CA LEU A 135 -8.24 10.34 1.87
C LEU A 135 -9.50 10.80 2.60
N ALA A 136 -9.94 10.05 3.62
CA ALA A 136 -11.12 10.34 4.41
C ALA A 136 -11.04 11.68 5.17
N GLN A 137 -9.84 12.23 5.42
CA GLN A 137 -9.69 13.56 6.03
C GLN A 137 -10.30 14.67 5.17
N GLY A 138 -10.30 14.49 3.83
CA GLY A 138 -10.89 15.42 2.87
C GLY A 138 -12.25 14.98 2.32
N ASP A 139 -12.75 13.80 2.68
CA ASP A 139 -13.98 13.21 2.13
C ASP A 139 -14.87 12.68 3.27
N ALA A 140 -15.90 13.46 3.62
CA ALA A 140 -16.85 13.12 4.69
C ALA A 140 -17.64 11.82 4.42
N LYS A 141 -17.89 11.47 3.16
CA LYS A 141 -18.54 10.21 2.81
C LYS A 141 -17.60 9.05 3.07
N LEU A 142 -16.35 9.16 2.65
CA LEU A 142 -15.32 8.14 2.89
C LEU A 142 -15.04 7.97 4.38
N ALA A 143 -15.00 9.06 5.15
CA ALA A 143 -14.87 9.03 6.61
C ALA A 143 -16.01 8.25 7.28
N ARG A 144 -17.26 8.46 6.84
CA ARG A 144 -18.41 7.70 7.35
C ARG A 144 -18.31 6.22 7.02
N LEU A 145 -17.93 5.86 5.79
CA LEU A 145 -17.72 4.47 5.40
C LEU A 145 -16.63 3.81 6.24
N LEU A 146 -15.51 4.51 6.48
CA LEU A 146 -14.41 3.97 7.29
C LEU A 146 -14.83 3.75 8.75
N ALA A 147 -15.62 4.66 9.31
CA ALA A 147 -16.18 4.49 10.66
C ALA A 147 -17.12 3.27 10.72
N GLN A 148 -17.97 3.07 9.71
CA GLN A 148 -18.86 1.90 9.61
C GLN A 148 -18.09 0.60 9.49
N PHE A 149 -17.04 0.57 8.66
CA PHE A 149 -16.15 -0.59 8.56
C PHE A 149 -15.52 -0.95 9.91
N ARG A 150 -14.99 0.02 10.65
CA ARG A 150 -14.42 -0.24 11.99
C ARG A 150 -15.47 -0.77 12.96
N ALA A 151 -16.69 -0.23 12.93
CA ALA A 151 -17.79 -0.73 13.74
C ALA A 151 -18.16 -2.18 13.39
N SER A 152 -18.22 -2.53 12.09
CA SER A 152 -18.55 -3.89 11.67
C SER A 152 -17.48 -4.91 12.04
N GLN A 153 -16.19 -4.53 12.00
CA GLN A 153 -15.10 -5.39 12.51
C GLN A 153 -15.26 -5.68 14.00
N ALA A 154 -15.63 -4.67 14.81
CA ALA A 154 -15.87 -4.86 16.24
C ALA A 154 -17.07 -5.79 16.52
N GLU A 155 -18.16 -5.63 15.77
CA GLU A 155 -19.34 -6.51 15.88
C GLU A 155 -19.04 -7.94 15.42
N ALA A 156 -18.21 -8.13 14.39
CA ALA A 156 -17.80 -9.46 13.94
C ALA A 156 -17.12 -10.25 15.06
N VAL A 157 -16.25 -9.61 15.85
CA VAL A 157 -15.57 -10.26 16.99
C VAL A 157 -16.55 -10.64 18.10
N LYS A 158 -17.52 -9.78 18.43
CA LYS A 158 -18.53 -10.08 19.47
C LYS A 158 -19.39 -11.29 19.14
N ASN A 159 -19.59 -11.56 17.86
CA ASN A 159 -20.43 -12.66 17.38
C ASN A 159 -19.67 -13.98 17.17
N VAL A 160 -18.36 -14.02 17.43
CA VAL A 160 -17.56 -15.26 17.36
C VAL A 160 -18.03 -16.21 18.47
N LYS A 161 -18.49 -17.40 18.08
CA LYS A 161 -18.74 -18.51 19.00
C LYS A 161 -17.61 -19.51 18.88
N LEU A 162 -16.95 -19.81 19.99
CA LEU A 162 -15.97 -20.88 20.05
C LEU A 162 -16.70 -22.23 20.17
N PRO A 163 -16.25 -23.30 19.48
CA PRO A 163 -16.71 -24.64 19.79
C PRO A 163 -16.36 -24.95 21.26
N GLY A 164 -17.36 -25.44 22.00
CA GLY A 164 -17.20 -25.88 23.38
C GLY A 164 -16.54 -27.24 23.50
#